data_AF-A0A443LHH6-F1
#
_entry.id   AF-A0A443LHH6-F1
#
_cell.length_a   1.000
_cell.length_b   1.000
_cell.length_c   1.000
_cell.angle_alpha   90.00
_cell.angle_beta   90.00
_cell.angle_gamma   90.00
#
_symmetry.space_group_name_H-M   'P 1'
#
loop_
_entity.id
_entity.type
_entity.pdbx_description
1 polymer ?
#
loop_
_entity_poly.entity_id
_entity_poly.type
_entity_poly.pdbx_seq_one_letter_code
_entity_poly.pdbx_strand_id
1 'polypeptide(L)'
;MDDIQLTKDSKQLLAIIYKEYLSKINNGVSKNSAKRIGHISDIYELVPDWLPDDVLETMNELSRSEYVFNKYGNNTIIDSYLLDKTIIYFENKNINTIKTIADWILKLK
;
A
#
# COMPACT_ATOMS: atom_id res chain seq x y z
N MET A 1 -7.95 -2.95 17.62
CA MET A 1 -7.33 -3.91 16.68
C MET A 1 -5.84 -3.65 16.78
N ASP A 2 -5.16 -4.53 17.51
CA ASP A 2 -3.81 -4.30 18.02
C ASP A 2 -2.77 -4.11 16.91
N ASP A 3 -1.81 -3.22 17.17
CA ASP A 3 -0.79 -2.67 16.25
C ASP A 3 0.25 -3.70 15.73
N ILE A 4 -0.01 -5.01 15.92
CA ILE A 4 0.94 -6.13 15.75
C ILE A 4 0.83 -6.81 14.37
N GLN A 5 -0.12 -6.46 13.52
CA GLN A 5 -0.41 -7.27 12.32
C GLN A 5 0.49 -7.04 11.09
N LEU A 6 1.34 -6.01 11.06
CA LEU A 6 2.16 -5.71 9.87
C LEU A 6 3.62 -5.46 10.24
N THR A 7 4.52 -5.95 9.40
CA THR A 7 5.94 -5.59 9.43
C THR A 7 6.10 -4.09 9.19
N LYS A 8 7.26 -3.55 9.55
CA LYS A 8 7.62 -2.17 9.28
C LYS A 8 7.51 -1.84 7.79
N ASP A 9 8.02 -2.72 6.94
CA ASP A 9 8.03 -2.55 5.50
C ASP A 9 6.62 -2.63 4.93
N SER A 10 5.80 -3.59 5.40
CA SER A 10 4.37 -3.64 5.08
C SER A 10 3.63 -2.36 5.46
N LYS A 11 3.87 -1.80 6.66
CA LYS A 11 3.26 -0.52 7.08
C LYS A 11 3.69 0.63 6.16
N GLN A 12 4.95 0.68 5.79
CA GLN A 12 5.50 1.72 4.90
C GLN A 12 4.92 1.62 3.49
N LEU A 13 4.97 0.44 2.87
CA LEU A 13 4.46 0.23 1.52
C LEU A 13 2.95 0.50 1.44
N LEU A 14 2.20 0.04 2.44
CA LEU A 14 0.75 0.27 2.50
C LEU A 14 0.39 1.76 2.58
N ALA A 15 1.19 2.56 3.31
CA ALA A 15 1.00 4.00 3.38
C ALA A 15 1.32 4.71 2.06
N ILE A 16 2.36 4.26 1.35
CA ILE A 16 2.71 4.77 0.01
C ILE A 16 1.57 4.48 -0.97
N ILE A 17 1.05 3.25 -0.98
CA ILE A 17 -0.09 2.85 -1.82
C ILE A 17 -1.33 3.68 -1.49
N TYR A 18 -1.63 3.92 -0.21
CA TYR A 18 -2.76 4.75 0.19
C TYR A 18 -2.59 6.22 -0.24
N LYS A 19 -1.37 6.76 -0.17
CA LYS A 19 -1.07 8.10 -0.70
C LYS A 19 -1.35 8.18 -2.20
N GLU A 20 -0.98 7.15 -2.96
CA GLU A 20 -1.27 7.07 -4.40
C GLU A 20 -2.78 7.00 -4.67
N TYR A 21 -3.53 6.24 -3.87
CA TYR A 21 -5.00 6.26 -3.91
C TYR A 21 -5.55 7.69 -3.72
N LEU A 22 -5.10 8.42 -2.69
CA LEU A 22 -5.55 9.80 -2.45
C LEU A 22 -5.19 10.74 -3.60
N SER A 23 -4.01 10.58 -4.20
CA SER A 23 -3.58 11.34 -5.39
C SER A 23 -4.57 11.13 -6.55
N LYS A 24 -4.94 9.87 -6.84
CA LYS A 24 -5.93 9.53 -7.86
C LYS A 24 -7.30 10.17 -7.56
N ILE A 25 -7.77 10.10 -6.32
CA ILE A 25 -9.03 10.72 -5.91
C ILE A 25 -9.00 12.25 -6.11
N ASN A 26 -7.91 12.91 -5.70
CA ASN A 26 -7.76 14.36 -5.85
C ASN A 26 -7.72 14.81 -7.32
N ASN A 27 -7.27 13.93 -8.21
CA ASN A 27 -7.27 14.15 -9.66
C ASN A 27 -8.59 13.75 -10.34
N GLY A 28 -9.66 13.48 -9.58
CA GLY A 28 -10.99 13.18 -10.12
C GLY A 28 -11.19 11.74 -10.59
N VAL A 29 -10.26 10.83 -10.29
CA VAL A 29 -10.41 9.40 -10.60
C VAL A 29 -11.50 8.81 -9.70
N SER A 30 -12.41 8.01 -10.27
CA SER A 30 -13.47 7.35 -9.49
C SER A 30 -12.89 6.47 -8.39
N LYS A 31 -13.57 6.33 -7.24
CA LYS A 31 -13.12 5.48 -6.13
C LYS A 31 -12.85 4.04 -6.57
N ASN A 32 -13.68 3.50 -7.46
CA ASN A 32 -13.52 2.14 -7.98
C ASN A 32 -12.21 1.99 -8.76
N SER A 33 -11.93 2.94 -9.66
CA SER A 33 -10.68 2.96 -10.44
C SER A 33 -9.46 3.28 -9.57
N ALA A 34 -9.60 4.17 -8.59
CA ALA A 34 -8.50 4.59 -7.72
C ALA A 34 -7.99 3.48 -6.81
N LYS A 35 -8.85 2.50 -6.44
CA LYS A 35 -8.46 1.32 -5.67
C LYS A 35 -7.45 0.43 -6.40
N ARG A 36 -7.42 0.48 -7.74
CA ARG A 36 -6.46 -0.31 -8.52
C ARG A 36 -5.06 0.24 -8.29
N ILE A 37 -4.21 -0.59 -7.73
CA ILE A 37 -2.78 -0.33 -7.49
C ILE A 37 -2.05 -0.58 -8.81
N GLY A 38 -2.21 -1.79 -9.37
CA GLY A 38 -1.69 -2.16 -10.68
C GLY A 38 -0.87 -3.44 -10.68
N HIS A 39 -0.07 -3.61 -11.73
CA HIS A 39 0.90 -4.68 -11.89
C HIS A 39 2.07 -4.48 -10.90
N ILE A 40 2.84 -5.54 -10.61
CA ILE A 40 3.98 -5.42 -9.69
C ILE A 40 5.00 -4.36 -10.11
N SER A 41 5.16 -4.15 -11.42
CA SER A 41 6.04 -3.11 -11.97
C SER A 41 5.62 -1.69 -11.57
N ASP A 42 4.31 -1.43 -11.51
CA ASP A 42 3.78 -0.13 -11.08
C ASP A 42 4.14 0.14 -9.61
N ILE A 43 4.35 -0.92 -8.83
CA ILE A 43 4.69 -0.84 -7.40
C ILE A 43 6.21 -0.66 -7.22
N TYR A 44 7.03 -1.30 -8.06
CA TYR A 44 8.47 -1.05 -8.10
C TYR A 44 8.78 0.44 -8.37
N GLU A 45 8.00 1.09 -9.24
CA GLU A 45 8.13 2.52 -9.52
C GLU A 45 7.81 3.41 -8.30
N LEU A 46 6.97 2.95 -7.38
CA LEU A 46 6.64 3.68 -6.15
C LEU A 46 7.74 3.60 -5.08
N VAL A 47 8.58 2.56 -5.12
CA VAL A 47 9.66 2.30 -4.17
C VAL A 47 10.93 1.84 -4.91
N PRO A 48 11.52 2.69 -5.77
CA PRO A 48 12.61 2.29 -6.67
C PRO A 48 13.91 1.88 -5.95
N ASP A 49 14.06 2.26 -4.67
CA ASP A 49 15.21 1.93 -3.85
C ASP A 49 15.09 0.55 -3.16
N TRP A 50 13.91 -0.10 -3.23
CA TRP A 50 13.68 -1.41 -2.62
C TRP A 50 14.07 -2.54 -3.59
N LEU A 51 14.53 -3.67 -3.04
CA LEU A 51 14.77 -4.86 -3.85
C LEU A 51 13.44 -5.37 -4.43
N PRO A 52 13.36 -5.70 -5.74
CA PRO A 52 12.12 -6.18 -6.35
C PRO A 52 11.48 -7.37 -5.63
N ASP A 53 12.30 -8.32 -5.18
CA ASP A 53 11.84 -9.50 -4.44
C ASP A 53 11.22 -9.13 -3.09
N ASP A 54 11.80 -8.14 -2.39
CA ASP A 54 11.27 -7.64 -1.12
C ASP A 54 9.95 -6.87 -1.32
N VAL A 55 9.80 -6.13 -2.42
CA VAL A 55 8.54 -5.46 -2.77
C VAL A 55 7.45 -6.51 -3.07
N LEU A 56 7.79 -7.55 -3.84
CA LEU A 56 6.86 -8.64 -4.15
C LEU A 56 6.43 -9.36 -2.88
N GLU A 57 7.36 -9.70 -1.98
CA GLU A 57 7.01 -10.37 -0.73
C GLU A 57 6.22 -9.45 0.21
N THR A 58 6.55 -8.16 0.29
CA THR A 58 5.77 -7.19 1.07
C THR A 58 4.34 -7.06 0.55
N MET A 59 4.14 -7.06 -0.77
CA MET A 59 2.80 -7.10 -1.36
C MET A 59 2.06 -8.39 -1.03
N ASN A 60 2.76 -9.54 -0.96
CA ASN A 60 2.18 -10.80 -0.54
C ASN A 60 1.82 -10.79 0.96
N GLU A 61 2.66 -10.22 1.83
CA GLU A 61 2.35 -10.00 3.25
C GLU A 61 1.08 -9.20 3.44
N LEU A 62 0.95 -8.09 2.70
CA LEU A 62 -0.24 -7.24 2.72
C LEU A 62 -1.49 -7.99 2.24
N SER A 63 -1.35 -8.86 1.24
CA SER A 63 -2.47 -9.66 0.75
C SER A 63 -2.87 -10.77 1.73
N ARG A 64 -1.90 -11.46 2.35
CA ARG A 64 -2.18 -12.46 3.41
C ARG A 64 -2.80 -11.84 4.65
N SER A 65 -2.46 -10.60 4.93
CA SER A 65 -3.05 -9.78 6.01
C SER A 65 -4.34 -9.08 5.58
N GLU A 66 -4.81 -9.37 4.36
CA GLU A 66 -6.05 -8.86 3.76
C GLU A 66 -6.12 -7.31 3.66
N TYR A 67 -5.00 -6.59 3.60
CA TYR A 67 -5.02 -5.15 3.36
C TYR A 67 -5.13 -4.81 1.86
N VAL A 68 -4.67 -5.72 1.01
CA VAL A 68 -4.79 -5.63 -0.45
C VAL A 68 -5.28 -6.97 -0.99
N PHE A 69 -5.78 -6.93 -2.22
CA PHE A 69 -6.08 -8.12 -3.00
C PHE A 69 -5.11 -8.20 -4.17
N ASN A 70 -4.32 -9.27 -4.24
CA ASN A 70 -3.40 -9.54 -5.33
C ASN A 70 -4.00 -10.59 -6.28
N LYS A 71 -3.94 -10.31 -7.58
CA LYS A 71 -4.20 -11.27 -8.64
C LYS A 71 -2.87 -11.78 -9.18
N TYR A 72 -2.73 -13.10 -9.21
CA TYR A 72 -1.49 -13.75 -9.61
C TYR A 72 -1.53 -14.28 -11.04
N GLY A 73 -0.37 -14.31 -11.69
CA GLY A 73 -0.13 -14.91 -13.00
C GLY A 73 1.38 -14.96 -13.30
N ASN A 74 1.86 -15.99 -13.99
CA ASN A 74 3.28 -16.17 -14.31
C ASN A 74 4.23 -16.00 -13.10
N ASN A 75 3.85 -16.57 -11.95
CA ASN A 75 4.58 -16.47 -10.67
C ASN A 75 4.80 -15.04 -10.16
N THR A 76 3.97 -14.09 -10.57
CA THR A 76 4.02 -12.70 -10.08
C THR A 76 2.62 -12.11 -9.90
N ILE A 77 2.55 -10.88 -9.41
CA ILE A 77 1.32 -10.11 -9.26
C ILE A 77 1.04 -9.39 -10.59
N ILE A 78 -0.01 -9.84 -11.27
CA ILE A 78 -0.45 -9.25 -12.55
C ILE A 78 -1.40 -8.07 -12.35
N ASP A 79 -2.05 -8.00 -11.20
CA ASP A 79 -2.89 -6.87 -10.82
C ASP A 79 -3.11 -6.86 -9.31
N SER A 80 -3.35 -5.68 -8.73
CA SER A 80 -3.58 -5.56 -7.28
C SER A 80 -4.49 -4.39 -6.92
N TYR A 81 -5.20 -4.52 -5.81
CA TYR A 81 -6.28 -3.62 -5.41
C TYR A 81 -6.27 -3.35 -3.91
N LEU A 82 -6.50 -2.10 -3.51
CA LEU A 82 -6.84 -1.75 -2.13
C LEU A 82 -8.22 -2.28 -1.77
N LEU A 83 -8.33 -2.80 -0.55
CA LEU A 83 -9.60 -3.24 0.03
C LEU A 83 -10.24 -2.11 0.83
N ASP A 84 -11.58 -2.12 0.90
CA ASP A 84 -12.35 -1.07 1.59
C ASP A 84 -11.97 -0.96 3.07
N LYS A 85 -11.72 -2.09 3.74
CA LYS A 85 -11.28 -2.09 5.13
C LYS A 85 -9.97 -1.35 5.35
N THR A 86 -9.08 -1.34 4.35
CA THR A 86 -7.82 -0.60 4.39
C THR A 86 -8.05 0.89 4.26
N ILE A 87 -8.92 1.30 3.35
CA ILE A 87 -9.32 2.71 3.20
C ILE A 87 -9.95 3.21 4.50
N ILE A 88 -10.91 2.45 5.05
CA ILE A 88 -11.56 2.73 6.34
C ILE A 88 -10.53 2.82 7.47
N TYR A 89 -9.55 1.92 7.50
CA TYR A 89 -8.47 1.94 8.48
C TYR A 89 -7.69 3.26 8.44
N PHE A 90 -7.30 3.74 7.26
CA PHE A 90 -6.57 5.01 7.14
C PHE A 90 -7.44 6.24 7.42
N GLU A 91 -8.69 6.25 6.94
CA GLU A 91 -9.64 7.33 7.20
C GLU A 91 -9.93 7.48 8.70
N ASN A 92 -10.12 6.36 9.41
CA ASN A 92 -10.37 6.35 10.85
C ASN A 92 -9.11 6.58 11.70
N LYS A 93 -7.91 6.32 11.15
CA LYS A 93 -6.65 6.54 11.89
C LYS A 93 -6.26 8.01 12.04
N ASN A 94 -7.00 8.95 11.44
CA ASN A 94 -6.86 10.41 11.57
C ASN A 94 -5.48 10.95 11.15
N ILE A 95 -5.43 12.24 10.78
CA ILE A 95 -4.25 12.96 10.23
C ILE A 95 -2.94 12.75 11.03
N ASN A 96 -3.04 12.48 12.33
CA ASN A 96 -1.89 12.21 13.19
C ASN A 96 -1.16 10.90 12.84
N THR A 97 -1.85 9.86 12.36
CA THR A 97 -1.17 8.63 11.93
C THR A 97 -0.39 8.86 10.64
N ILE A 98 -0.94 9.62 9.68
CA ILE A 98 -0.22 9.96 8.44
C ILE A 98 1.00 10.82 8.75
N LYS A 99 0.87 11.80 9.67
CA LYS A 99 2.03 12.54 10.19
C LYS A 99 3.05 11.60 10.85
N THR A 100 2.61 10.69 11.71
CA THR A 100 3.51 9.72 12.35
C THR A 100 4.22 8.83 11.35
N ILE A 101 3.54 8.33 10.30
CA ILE A 101 4.17 7.52 9.26
C ILE A 101 5.16 8.34 8.42
N ALA A 102 4.78 9.57 8.04
CA ALA A 102 5.68 10.49 7.34
C ALA A 102 6.91 10.83 8.18
N ASP A 103 6.73 11.13 9.48
CA ASP A 103 7.79 11.37 10.44
C ASP A 103 8.68 10.14 10.65
N TRP A 104 8.11 8.93 10.59
CA TRP A 104 8.86 7.69 10.70
C TRP A 104 9.72 7.43 9.48
N ILE A 105 9.17 7.62 8.26
CA ILE A 105 9.91 7.51 7.01
C ILE A 105 11.06 8.53 6.98
N LEU A 106 10.83 9.76 7.44
CA LEU A 106 11.86 10.80 7.52
C LEU A 106 13.00 10.47 8.49
N LYS A 107 12.72 9.69 9.56
CA LYS A 107 13.72 9.28 10.57
C LYS A 107 14.57 8.06 10.16
N LEU A 108 14.27 7.45 9.03
CA LEU A 108 15.00 6.28 8.51
C LEU A 108 15.96 6.64 7.37
N LYS A 109 15.97 7.90 6.96
CA LYS A 109 17.05 8.50 6.17
C LYS A 109 18.20 8.94 7.07
#